data_AF-A0A7L3HDU6-F1
#
_entry.id   AF-A0A7L3HDU6-F1
#
_cell.length_a   1.000
_cell.length_b   1.000
_cell.length_c   1.000
_cell.angle_alpha   90.00
_cell.angle_beta   90.00
_cell.angle_gamma   90.00
#
_symmetry.space_group_name_H-M   'P 1'
#
loop_
_entity.id
_entity.type
_entity.pdbx_description
1 polymer ?
#
loop_
_entity_poly.entity_id
_entity_poly.type
_entity_poly.pdbx_seq_one_letter_code
_entity_poly.pdbx_strand_id
1 'polypeptide(L)'
;SIGVSNFLISHLEQLKEDCVITPHVNQVEYHPFQRPQELVDYCRSRDIVFEGYCPLAKGEALSHPTVIQLAKNDEKHNSFQNGIVTIPKSTKAERIEENCKVSDFTIAEDDVEILNGMHDGRHVSWDPSFIV
;
A
#
# COMPACT_ATOMS: atom_id res chain seq x y z
N SER A 1 -8.39 -3.39 -19.44
CA SER A 1 -7.72 -2.43 -18.54
C SER A 1 -6.22 -2.55 -18.76
N ILE A 2 -5.51 -1.41 -18.82
CA ILE A 2 -4.03 -1.33 -18.88
C ILE A 2 -3.57 -0.43 -17.73
N GLY A 3 -2.43 -0.74 -17.13
CA GLY A 3 -1.89 -0.04 -15.97
C GLY A 3 -0.37 -0.02 -15.97
N VAL A 4 0.18 0.67 -14.97
CA VAL A 4 1.63 0.83 -14.75
C VAL A 4 2.00 0.38 -13.34
N SER A 5 3.30 0.28 -13.05
CA SER A 5 3.80 -0.06 -11.72
C SER A 5 5.07 0.71 -11.40
N ASN A 6 5.20 1.17 -10.15
CA ASN A 6 6.29 1.99 -9.64
C ASN A 6 6.45 3.34 -10.37
N PHE A 7 5.36 3.91 -10.88
CA PHE A 7 5.40 5.24 -11.49
C PHE A 7 5.23 6.32 -10.43
N LEU A 8 6.15 7.29 -10.43
CA LEU A 8 6.04 8.54 -9.67
C LEU A 8 5.15 9.54 -10.40
N ILE A 9 4.78 10.64 -9.75
CA ILE A 9 3.98 11.71 -10.37
C ILE A 9 4.65 12.22 -11.65
N SER A 10 5.97 12.41 -11.64
CA SER A 10 6.74 12.81 -12.83
C SER A 10 6.59 11.81 -13.98
N HIS A 11 6.70 10.51 -13.71
CA HIS A 11 6.54 9.47 -14.72
C HIS A 11 5.11 9.44 -15.28
N LEU A 12 4.09 9.66 -14.43
CA LEU A 12 2.69 9.69 -14.86
C LEU A 12 2.38 10.92 -15.71
N GLU A 13 2.92 12.10 -15.37
CA GLU A 13 2.73 13.30 -16.19
C GLU A 13 3.48 13.18 -17.52
N GLN A 14 4.70 12.63 -17.54
CA GLN A 14 5.41 12.35 -18.79
C GLN A 14 4.65 11.36 -19.67
N LEU A 15 4.13 10.26 -19.10
CA LEU A 15 3.34 9.28 -19.85
C LEU A 15 2.11 9.93 -20.52
N LYS A 16 1.49 10.90 -19.85
CA LYS A 16 0.31 11.62 -20.35
C LYS A 16 0.62 12.52 -21.55
N GLU A 17 1.86 12.97 -21.72
CA GLU A 17 2.26 13.76 -22.90
C GLU A 17 2.22 12.92 -24.18
N ASP A 18 2.56 11.63 -24.08
CA ASP A 18 2.68 10.72 -25.23
C ASP A 18 1.51 9.74 -25.37
N CYS A 19 0.69 9.55 -24.34
CA CYS A 19 -0.39 8.56 -24.33
C CYS A 19 -1.79 9.18 -24.33
N VAL A 20 -2.66 8.62 -25.19
CA VAL A 20 -4.09 8.97 -25.25
C VAL A 20 -4.89 8.32 -24.12
N ILE A 21 -4.43 7.17 -23.61
CA ILE A 21 -5.14 6.37 -22.61
C ILE A 21 -4.48 6.58 -21.25
N THR A 22 -5.24 7.09 -20.28
CA THR A 22 -4.83 7.14 -18.88
C THR A 22 -4.72 5.71 -18.32
N PRO A 23 -3.63 5.37 -17.60
CA PRO A 23 -3.53 4.07 -16.95
C PRO A 23 -4.65 3.91 -15.92
N HIS A 24 -5.26 2.74 -15.86
CA HIS A 24 -6.36 2.49 -14.94
C HIS A 24 -5.86 2.16 -13.53
N VAL A 25 -4.62 1.69 -13.41
CA VAL A 25 -3.98 1.26 -12.16
C VAL A 25 -2.53 1.74 -12.15
N ASN A 26 -2.05 2.20 -10.99
CA ASN A 26 -0.63 2.35 -10.67
C ASN A 26 -0.29 1.50 -9.44
N GLN A 27 0.45 0.41 -9.65
CA GLN A 27 0.83 -0.52 -8.59
C GLN A 27 2.19 -0.10 -7.97
N VAL A 28 2.21 0.32 -6.71
CA VAL A 28 3.38 0.90 -6.03
C VAL A 28 3.57 0.28 -4.64
N GLU A 29 4.80 0.29 -4.13
CA GLU A 29 5.08 -0.17 -2.77
C GLU A 29 4.29 0.65 -1.75
N TYR A 30 3.57 -0.03 -0.86
CA TYR A 30 2.74 0.62 0.14
C TYR A 30 2.62 -0.24 1.39
N HIS A 31 3.02 0.30 2.54
CA HIS A 31 2.96 -0.34 3.87
C HIS A 31 3.12 0.74 4.97
N PRO A 32 2.99 0.43 6.28
CA PRO A 32 3.03 1.46 7.32
C PRO A 32 4.24 2.41 7.26
N PHE A 33 5.43 1.88 6.90
CA PHE A 33 6.64 2.69 6.75
C PHE A 33 6.76 3.47 5.43
N GLN A 34 6.03 3.06 4.38
CA GLN A 34 6.07 3.67 3.05
C GLN A 34 4.67 4.04 2.58
N ARG A 35 4.35 5.33 2.71
CA ARG A 35 3.01 5.87 2.46
C ARG A 35 3.11 7.12 1.59
N PRO A 36 3.33 6.97 0.28
CA PRO A 36 3.48 8.11 -0.64
C PRO A 36 2.12 8.80 -0.86
N GLN A 37 1.64 9.55 0.13
CA GLN A 37 0.28 10.10 0.16
C GLN A 37 0.02 11.06 -1.01
N GLU A 38 1.02 11.87 -1.37
CA GLU A 38 0.93 12.76 -2.55
C GLU A 38 0.68 11.97 -3.84
N LEU A 39 1.31 10.81 -4.01
CA LEU A 39 1.10 9.94 -5.18
C LEU A 39 -0.27 9.27 -5.14
N VAL A 40 -0.73 8.84 -3.96
CA VAL A 40 -2.07 8.28 -3.76
C VAL A 40 -3.13 9.31 -4.15
N ASP A 41 -3.01 10.54 -3.65
CA ASP A 41 -3.94 11.63 -3.92
C ASP A 41 -3.90 12.05 -5.40
N TYR A 42 -2.70 12.11 -5.99
CA TYR A 42 -2.55 12.32 -7.42
C TYR A 42 -3.27 11.25 -8.24
N CYS A 43 -3.05 9.95 -7.95
CA CYS A 43 -3.72 8.86 -8.65
C CYS A 43 -5.25 8.97 -8.52
N ARG A 44 -5.77 9.22 -7.30
CA ARG A 44 -7.19 9.41 -7.05
C ARG A 44 -7.77 10.59 -7.84
N SER A 45 -7.05 11.71 -7.94
CA SER A 45 -7.48 12.90 -8.70
C SER A 45 -7.55 12.68 -10.22
N ARG A 46 -6.93 11.61 -10.72
CA ARG A 46 -6.81 11.26 -12.14
C ARG A 46 -7.61 10.00 -12.51
N ASP A 47 -8.47 9.52 -11.60
CA ASP A 47 -9.20 8.25 -11.75
C ASP A 47 -8.28 7.03 -11.97
N ILE A 48 -7.06 7.08 -11.43
CA ILE A 48 -6.10 5.98 -11.43
C ILE A 48 -6.24 5.23 -10.10
N VAL A 49 -6.53 3.93 -10.16
CA VAL A 49 -6.55 3.09 -8.96
C VAL A 49 -5.12 2.93 -8.44
N PHE A 50 -4.87 3.36 -7.21
CA PHE A 50 -3.61 3.07 -6.53
C PHE A 50 -3.67 1.66 -5.92
N GLU A 51 -2.72 0.81 -6.28
CA GLU A 51 -2.61 -0.56 -5.76
C GLU A 51 -1.31 -0.72 -4.99
N GLY A 52 -1.42 -1.05 -3.71
CA GLY A 52 -0.30 -1.25 -2.80
C GLY A 52 0.25 -2.67 -2.83
N TYR A 53 1.50 -2.84 -3.25
CA TYR A 53 2.22 -4.11 -3.08
C TYR A 53 3.13 -4.08 -1.84
N CYS A 54 3.57 -5.27 -1.41
CA CYS A 54 4.36 -5.45 -0.18
C CYS A 54 3.69 -4.89 1.11
N PRO A 55 2.39 -5.13 1.34
CA PRO A 55 1.64 -4.48 2.44
C PRO A 55 2.15 -4.78 3.86
N LEU A 56 2.92 -5.85 4.02
CA LEU A 56 3.52 -6.26 5.30
C LEU A 56 5.01 -5.92 5.39
N ALA A 57 5.54 -5.08 4.50
CA ALA A 57 6.96 -4.72 4.43
C ALA A 57 7.88 -5.97 4.46
N LYS A 58 7.57 -6.98 3.63
CA LYS A 58 8.25 -8.30 3.62
C LYS A 58 8.31 -9.02 4.98
N GLY A 59 7.39 -8.70 5.89
CA GLY A 59 7.29 -9.27 7.24
C GLY A 59 7.81 -8.34 8.34
N GLU A 60 8.52 -7.27 8.02
CA GLU A 60 9.07 -6.33 9.01
C GLU A 60 7.98 -5.66 9.83
N ALA A 61 6.84 -5.34 9.21
CA ALA A 61 5.70 -4.74 9.90
C ALA A 61 5.16 -5.66 11.01
N LEU A 62 5.17 -6.98 10.81
CA LEU A 62 4.68 -7.96 11.79
C LEU A 62 5.54 -8.04 13.05
N SER A 63 6.81 -7.63 12.96
CA SER A 63 7.74 -7.59 14.08
C SER A 63 7.84 -6.23 14.78
N HIS A 64 7.17 -5.20 14.25
CA HIS A 64 7.29 -3.85 14.79
C HIS A 64 6.53 -3.73 16.14
N PRO A 65 7.15 -3.20 17.21
CA PRO A 65 6.51 -3.12 18.53
C PRO A 65 5.14 -2.45 18.52
N THR A 66 5.01 -1.35 17.77
CA THR A 66 3.73 -0.65 17.59
C THR A 66 2.67 -1.55 16.96
N VAL A 67 3.00 -2.26 15.86
CA VAL A 67 2.05 -3.14 15.17
C VAL A 67 1.64 -4.30 16.07
N ILE A 68 2.58 -4.88 16.82
CA ILE A 68 2.30 -5.93 17.81
C ILE A 68 1.38 -5.42 18.92
N GLN A 69 1.59 -4.18 19.39
CA GLN A 69 0.77 -3.59 20.43
C GLN A 69 -0.66 -3.33 19.95
N LEU A 70 -0.82 -2.77 18.74
CA LEU A 70 -2.13 -2.57 18.11
C LEU A 70 -2.84 -3.90 17.88
N ALA A 71 -2.13 -4.93 17.41
CA ALA A 71 -2.66 -6.26 17.19
C ALA A 71 -3.05 -7.03 18.46
N LYS A 72 -2.69 -6.56 19.66
CA LYS A 72 -3.18 -7.12 20.92
C LYS A 72 -4.53 -6.54 21.33
N ASN A 73 -4.84 -5.33 20.88
CA ASN A 73 -6.07 -4.64 21.18
C ASN A 73 -7.19 -5.08 20.22
N ASP A 74 -6.85 -5.34 18.97
CA ASP A 74 -7.75 -5.86 17.95
C ASP A 74 -7.45 -7.33 17.63
N GLU A 75 -8.42 -8.22 17.86
CA GLU A 75 -8.29 -9.67 17.65
C GLU A 75 -8.08 -10.10 16.18
N LYS A 76 -7.94 -9.16 15.22
CA LYS A 76 -7.87 -9.47 13.80
C LYS A 76 -6.87 -8.57 13.06
N HIS A 77 -5.93 -9.24 12.39
CA HIS A 77 -4.87 -8.62 11.61
C HIS A 77 -5.35 -8.15 10.23
N ASN A 78 -4.80 -7.01 9.78
CA ASN A 78 -4.32 -6.70 8.42
C ASN A 78 -4.68 -5.27 7.91
N SER A 79 -3.78 -4.70 7.13
CA SER A 79 -3.69 -3.30 6.67
C SER A 79 -4.73 -2.88 5.60
N PHE A 80 -6.03 -3.06 5.82
CA PHE A 80 -7.04 -2.92 4.75
C PHE A 80 -7.92 -1.65 4.77
N GLN A 81 -7.82 -0.77 5.78
CA GLN A 81 -8.81 0.30 5.94
C GLN A 81 -8.55 1.62 5.20
N ASN A 82 -7.41 1.79 4.53
CA ASN A 82 -7.09 3.06 3.86
C ASN A 82 -7.77 3.23 2.47
N GLY A 83 -8.67 2.33 2.10
CA GLY A 83 -9.32 2.34 0.78
C GLY A 83 -8.35 2.09 -0.39
N ILE A 84 -7.21 1.44 -0.11
CA ILE A 84 -6.18 1.10 -1.08
C ILE A 84 -6.28 -0.39 -1.39
N VAL A 85 -6.28 -0.73 -2.68
CA VAL A 85 -6.21 -2.13 -3.13
C VAL A 85 -4.86 -2.69 -2.70
N THR A 86 -4.83 -3.89 -2.12
CA THR A 86 -3.59 -4.48 -1.60
C THR A 86 -3.45 -5.94 -1.99
N ILE A 87 -2.21 -6.35 -2.27
CA ILE A 87 -1.88 -7.69 -2.77
C ILE A 87 -0.85 -8.39 -1.86
N PRO A 88 -1.28 -8.92 -0.69
CA PRO A 88 -0.38 -9.65 0.19
C PRO A 88 0.07 -10.97 -0.46
N LYS A 89 1.38 -11.21 -0.47
CA LYS A 89 1.97 -12.45 -1.00
C LYS A 89 2.21 -13.47 0.11
N SER A 90 1.71 -14.69 -0.06
CA SER A 90 2.01 -15.84 0.79
C SER A 90 2.21 -17.11 -0.04
N THR A 91 3.10 -18.00 0.38
CA THR A 91 3.26 -19.35 -0.17
C THR A 91 2.60 -20.43 0.67
N LYS A 92 2.09 -20.09 1.87
CA LYS A 92 1.41 -21.01 2.78
C LYS A 92 -0.10 -20.84 2.65
N ALA A 93 -0.82 -21.94 2.41
CA ALA A 93 -2.27 -21.94 2.22
C ALA A 93 -3.03 -21.33 3.41
N GLU A 94 -2.67 -21.72 4.64
CA GLU A 94 -3.26 -21.18 5.88
C GLU A 94 -3.19 -19.64 5.93
N ARG A 95 -2.04 -19.07 5.58
CA ARG A 95 -1.84 -17.61 5.54
C ARG A 95 -2.58 -16.93 4.39
N ILE A 96 -2.82 -17.63 3.28
CA ILE A 96 -3.64 -17.11 2.19
C ILE A 96 -5.07 -16.96 2.69
N GLU A 97 -5.61 -17.98 3.36
CA GLU A 97 -6.94 -17.92 3.97
C GLU A 97 -7.04 -16.83 5.04
N GLU A 98 -6.05 -16.71 5.91
CA GLU A 98 -5.99 -15.63 6.92
C GLU A 98 -5.98 -14.24 6.27
N ASN A 99 -5.17 -14.04 5.22
CA ASN A 99 -5.10 -12.77 4.49
C ASN A 99 -6.41 -12.43 3.76
N CYS A 100 -7.28 -13.42 3.48
CA CYS A 100 -8.59 -13.20 2.89
C CYS A 100 -9.68 -12.87 3.91
N LYS A 101 -9.49 -13.17 5.21
CA LYS A 101 -10.48 -12.93 6.30
C LYS A 101 -10.50 -11.49 6.82
N VAL A 102 -10.19 -10.53 5.94
CA VAL A 102 -9.94 -9.13 6.30
C VAL A 102 -11.20 -8.26 6.29
N SER A 103 -12.33 -8.83 5.88
CA SER A 103 -13.65 -8.22 5.93
C SER A 103 -14.30 -8.19 7.31
N ASP A 104 -13.75 -8.93 8.28
CA ASP A 104 -14.47 -9.26 9.52
C ASP A 104 -14.03 -8.43 10.74
N PHE A 105 -13.34 -7.31 10.52
CA PHE A 105 -12.91 -6.39 11.56
C PHE A 105 -12.83 -4.94 11.10
N THR A 106 -12.78 -4.04 12.08
CA THR A 106 -12.60 -2.60 11.88
C THR A 106 -11.51 -2.16 12.86
N ILE A 107 -10.46 -1.50 12.37
CA ILE A 107 -9.42 -0.92 13.22
C ILE A 107 -9.96 0.40 13.77
N ALA A 108 -9.72 0.69 15.04
CA ALA A 108 -10.09 1.97 15.64
C ALA A 108 -9.42 3.15 14.90
N GLU A 109 -10.10 4.29 14.80
CA GLU A 109 -9.55 5.47 14.12
C GLU A 109 -8.20 5.91 14.72
N ASP A 110 -8.08 5.90 16.04
CA ASP A 110 -6.82 6.21 16.75
C ASP A 110 -5.67 5.26 16.35
N ASP A 111 -5.97 3.96 16.17
CA ASP A 111 -4.98 2.95 15.79
C ASP A 111 -4.58 3.11 14.32
N VAL A 112 -5.52 3.52 13.45
CA VAL A 112 -5.23 3.91 12.05
C VAL A 112 -4.33 5.14 12.03
N GLU A 113 -4.59 6.16 12.85
CA GLU A 113 -3.73 7.35 12.94
C GLU A 113 -2.30 6.99 13.38
N ILE A 114 -2.15 6.09 14.36
CA ILE A 114 -0.84 5.59 14.79
C ILE A 114 -0.13 4.90 13.62
N LEU A 115 -0.81 4.01 12.89
CA LEU A 115 -0.24 3.33 11.70
C LEU A 115 0.11 4.32 10.58
N ASN A 116 -0.67 5.40 10.42
CA ASN A 116 -0.41 6.45 9.46
C ASN A 116 0.86 7.25 9.82
N GLY A 117 1.11 7.46 11.12
CA GLY A 117 2.29 8.13 11.65
C GLY A 117 3.59 7.33 11.59
N MET A 118 3.55 6.05 11.17
CA MET A 118 4.74 5.20 11.05
C MET A 118 5.56 5.44 9.78
N HIS A 119 5.10 6.29 8.87
CA HIS A 119 5.80 6.56 7.61
C HIS A 119 7.15 7.22 7.85
N ASP A 120 8.21 6.64 7.30
CA ASP A 120 9.59 7.16 7.39
C ASP A 120 10.35 7.12 6.06
N GLY A 121 9.65 6.85 4.95
CA GLY A 121 10.21 6.86 3.60
C GLY A 121 11.07 5.65 3.25
N ARG A 122 11.20 4.65 4.14
CA ARG A 122 11.98 3.45 3.81
C ARG A 122 11.32 2.63 2.70
N HIS A 123 12.14 2.10 1.80
CA HIS A 123 11.73 1.08 0.83
C HIS A 123 12.25 -0.29 1.27
N VAL A 124 11.40 -1.31 1.24
CA VAL A 124 11.82 -2.72 1.33
C VAL A 124 11.89 -3.38 -0.04
N SER A 125 11.42 -2.69 -1.07
CA SER A 125 11.51 -3.04 -2.48
C SER A 125 12.44 -2.07 -3.23
N TRP A 126 12.26 -2.01 -4.55
CA TRP A 126 12.96 -1.11 -5.45
C TRP A 126 12.41 0.32 -5.37
N ASP A 127 13.30 1.31 -5.34
CA ASP A 127 12.97 2.74 -5.35
C ASP A 127 13.01 3.29 -6.79
N PRO A 128 11.88 3.78 -7.33
CA PRO A 128 11.81 4.29 -8.70
C PRO A 128 12.42 5.68 -8.90
N SER A 129 12.80 6.40 -7.84
CA SER A 129 13.31 7.77 -7.94
C SER A 129 14.66 7.90 -8.68
N PHE A 130 15.39 6.78 -8.82
CA PHE A 130 16.64 6.72 -9.56
C PHE A 130 16.46 6.59 -11.09
N ILE A 131 15.24 6.43 -11.57
CA ILE A 131 14.93 6.38 -13.00
C ILE A 131 14.42 7.75 -13.44
N VAL A 132 15.02 8.28 -14.50
CA VAL A 132 14.68 9.55 -15.15
C VAL A 132 14.15 9.26 -16.55
#